data_AF-A0A917MG28-F1
#
_entry.id   AF-A0A917MG28-F1
#
_cell.length_a   1.000
_cell.length_b   1.000
_cell.length_c   1.000
_cell.angle_alpha   90.00
_cell.angle_beta   90.00
_cell.angle_gamma   90.00
#
_symmetry.space_group_name_H-M   'P 1'
#
loop_
_entity.id
_entity.type
_entity.pdbx_description
1 polymer ?
#
loop_
_entity_poly.entity_id
_entity_poly.type
_entity_poly.pdbx_seq_one_letter_code
_entity_poly.pdbx_strand_id
1 'polypeptide(L)' 'MDEDAERTRISKLAAELVAKFGELGTETLSTEVAKFLARHPDIDADVFMDIAIDLYLERRRPRRLH' A
#
# COMPACT_ATOMS: atom_id res chain seq x y z
N MET A 1 -16.42 -16.32 1.03
CA MET A 1 -15.26 -15.62 1.61
C MET A 1 -15.72 -14.21 1.90
N ASP A 2 -15.41 -13.66 3.06
CA ASP A 2 -15.69 -12.25 3.36
C ASP A 2 -14.72 -11.38 2.54
N GLU A 3 -15.18 -10.87 1.39
CA GLU A 3 -14.43 -9.93 0.55
C GLU A 3 -13.96 -8.72 1.39
N ASP A 4 -14.75 -8.33 2.39
CA ASP A 4 -14.40 -7.28 3.34
C ASP A 4 -13.21 -7.63 4.25
N ALA A 5 -13.06 -8.91 4.63
CA ALA A 5 -11.95 -9.36 5.47
C ALA A 5 -10.63 -9.39 4.69
N GLU A 6 -10.69 -9.82 3.43
CA GLU A 6 -9.55 -9.78 2.51
C GLU A 6 -9.12 -8.35 2.23
N ARG A 7 -10.06 -7.47 1.87
CA ARG A 7 -9.78 -6.05 1.64
C ARG A 7 -9.19 -5.35 2.87
N THR A 8 -9.71 -5.68 4.06
CA THR A 8 -9.16 -5.19 5.34
C THR A 8 -7.72 -5.67 5.55
N ARG A 9 -7.41 -6.93 5.23
CA ARG A 9 -6.05 -7.47 5.32
C ARG A 9 -5.10 -6.78 4.34
N ILE A 10 -5.49 -6.67 3.07
CA ILE A 10 -4.72 -5.99 2.03
C ILE A 10 -4.45 -4.53 2.43
N SER A 11 -5.46 -3.82 2.94
CA SER A 11 -5.31 -2.44 3.39
C SER A 11 -4.30 -2.28 4.52
N LYS A 12 -4.32 -3.16 5.53
CA LYS A 12 -3.33 -3.15 6.62
C LYS A 12 -1.91 -3.37 6.09
N LEU A 13 -1.73 -4.36 5.21
CA LEU A 13 -0.43 -4.68 4.63
C LEU A 13 0.12 -3.53 3.78
N ALA A 14 -0.74 -2.91 2.95
CA ALA A 14 -0.38 -1.75 2.16
C ALA A 14 0.01 -0.55 3.06
N ALA A 15 -0.74 -0.31 4.15
CA ALA A 15 -0.43 0.75 5.10
C ALA A 15 0.91 0.54 5.82
N GLU A 16 1.22 -0.67 6.26
CA GLU A 16 2.51 -1.00 6.87
C GLU A 16 3.66 -0.77 5.88
N LEU A 17 3.49 -1.19 4.63
CA LEU A 17 4.52 -1.08 3.60
C LEU A 17 4.76 0.38 3.19
N VAL A 18 3.69 1.17 2.99
CA VAL A 18 3.79 2.60 2.71
C VAL A 18 4.35 3.36 3.91
N ALA A 19 4.00 3.00 5.15
CA ALA A 19 4.57 3.64 6.33
C ALA A 19 6.08 3.39 6.46
N LYS A 20 6.54 2.19 6.08
CA LYS A 20 7.94 1.79 6.18
C LYS A 20 8.82 2.34 5.05
N PHE A 21 8.31 2.39 3.82
CA PHE A 21 9.12 2.73 2.64
C PHE A 21 8.68 4.00 1.91
N GLY A 22 7.50 4.54 2.20
CA GLY A 22 6.94 5.71 1.51
C GLY A 22 7.73 7.00 1.72
N GLU A 23 8.55 7.10 2.77
CA GLU A 23 9.46 8.24 2.97
C GLU A 23 10.74 8.14 2.14
N LEU A 24 11.10 6.94 1.70
CA LEU A 24 12.32 6.65 0.91
C LEU A 24 12.14 6.89 -0.59
N GLY A 25 10.99 7.44 -1.00
CA GLY A 25 10.66 7.77 -2.39
C GLY A 25 9.89 6.68 -3.14
N THR A 26 9.36 7.06 -4.31
CA THR A 26 8.49 6.19 -5.14
C THR A 26 9.21 4.95 -5.67
N GLU A 27 10.50 5.06 -6.04
CA GLU A 27 11.28 3.94 -6.58
C GLU A 27 11.56 2.86 -5.53
N THR A 28 11.88 3.28 -4.31
CA THR A 28 12.05 2.37 -3.18
C THR A 28 10.74 1.68 -2.85
N LEU A 29 9.64 2.46 -2.81
CA LEU A 29 8.32 1.93 -2.54
C LEU A 29 7.90 0.90 -3.60
N SER A 30 8.03 1.20 -4.90
CA SER A 30 7.65 0.29 -5.97
C SER A 30 8.46 -1.01 -5.95
N THR A 31 9.76 -0.94 -5.65
CA THR A 31 10.63 -2.10 -5.51
C THR A 31 10.17 -3.01 -4.36
N GLU A 32 9.83 -2.43 -3.21
CA GLU A 32 9.40 -3.19 -2.05
C GLU A 32 7.98 -3.75 -2.21
N VAL A 33 7.07 -3.02 -2.89
CA VAL A 33 5.76 -3.53 -3.30
C VAL A 33 5.92 -4.78 -4.18
N ALA A 34 6.77 -4.73 -5.20
CA ALA A 34 7.01 -5.87 -6.08
C ALA A 34 7.57 -7.09 -5.34
N LYS A 35 8.54 -6.89 -4.44
CA LYS A 35 9.08 -7.96 -3.57
C LYS A 35 8.05 -8.52 -2.60
N PHE A 36 7.10 -7.70 -2.16
CA PHE A 36 6.04 -8.12 -1.25
C PHE A 36 5.02 -9.01 -1.99
N LEU A 37 4.52 -8.55 -3.14
CA LEU A 37 3.59 -9.31 -3.97
C LEU A 37 4.18 -10.63 -4.48
N ALA A 38 5.48 -10.64 -4.82
CA ALA A 38 6.17 -11.89 -5.20
C ALA A 38 6.21 -12.94 -4.07
N ARG A 39 6.14 -12.51 -2.79
CA ARG A 39 6.09 -13.40 -1.61
C ARG A 39 4.67 -13.76 -1.20
N HIS A 40 3.68 -13.03 -1.69
CA HIS A 40 2.27 -13.18 -1.36
C HIS A 40 1.43 -13.27 -2.65
N PRO A 41 1.56 -14.36 -3.42
CA PRO A 41 0.78 -14.56 -4.64
C PRO A 41 -0.72 -14.76 -4.35
N ASP A 42 -1.10 -14.89 -3.07
CA ASP A 42 -2.48 -14.91 -2.59
C ASP A 42 -3.13 -13.52 -2.56
N ILE A 43 -2.36 -12.44 -2.72
CA ILE A 43 -2.87 -11.07 -2.69
C ILE A 43 -3.13 -10.58 -4.12
N ASP A 44 -4.32 -10.01 -4.33
CA ASP A 44 -4.63 -9.27 -5.54
C ASP A 44 -3.71 -8.05 -5.67
N ALA A 45 -2.83 -8.10 -6.68
CA ALA A 45 -1.83 -7.08 -6.95
C ALA A 45 -2.46 -5.73 -7.33
N ASP A 46 -3.57 -5.74 -8.08
CA ASP A 46 -4.23 -4.53 -8.54
C ASP A 46 -4.87 -3.81 -7.34
N VAL A 47 -5.60 -4.55 -6.50
CA VAL A 47 -6.22 -4.01 -5.28
C VAL A 47 -5.15 -3.49 -4.31
N PHE A 48 -4.04 -4.21 -4.15
CA PHE A 48 -2.94 -3.77 -3.29
C PHE A 48 -2.29 -2.49 -3.80
N MET A 49 -2.04 -2.38 -5.11
CA MET A 49 -1.42 -1.20 -5.73
C MET A 49 -2.30 0.04 -5.60
N ASP A 50 -3.61 -0.07 -5.85
CA ASP A 50 -4.55 1.04 -5.70
C ASP A 50 -4.51 1.59 -4.27
N ILE A 51 -4.61 0.71 -3.27
CA ILE A 51 -4.58 1.12 -1.85
C ILE A 51 -3.21 1.72 -1.48
N ALA A 52 -2.10 1.14 -1.96
CA ALA A 52 -0.76 1.64 -1.66
C ALA A 52 -0.53 3.04 -2.25
N ILE A 53 -1.02 3.30 -3.47
CA ILE A 53 -0.95 4.61 -4.13
C ILE A 53 -1.78 5.63 -3.36
N ASP A 54 -3.03 5.29 -3.01
CA ASP A 54 -3.91 6.18 -2.24
C ASP A 54 -3.27 6.58 -0.91
N LEU A 55 -2.75 5.61 -0.14
CA LEU A 55 -2.09 5.87 1.14
C LEU A 55 -0.82 6.71 1.00
N TYR A 56 -0.05 6.47 -0.07
CA TYR A 56 1.16 7.25 -0.35
C TYR A 56 0.82 8.71 -0.69
N LEU A 57 -0.23 8.93 -1.50
CA LEU A 57 -0.71 10.26 -1.85
C LEU A 57 -1.32 10.97 -0.64
N GLU A 58 -2.11 10.29 0.18
CA GLU A 58 -2.66 10.84 1.43
C GLU A 58 -1.56 11.31 2.38
N ARG A 59 -0.49 10.50 2.53
CA ARG A 59 0.66 10.87 3.38
C ARG A 59 1.40 12.10 2.84
N ARG A 60 1.43 12.29 1.52
CA ARG A 60 2.07 13.44 0.86
C ARG A 60 1.17 14.66 0.69
N ARG A 61 -0.15 14.54 0.87
CA ARG A 61 -1.04 15.70 0.87
C ARG A 61 -0.70 16.54 2.10
N PRO A 62 -0.24 17.80 1.93
CA PRO A 62 -0.13 18.69 3.07
C PRO A 62 -1.54 18.85 3.63
N ARG A 63 -1.73 18.54 4.93
CA ARG A 63 -2.97 18.88 5.64
C ARG A 63 -3.21 20.37 5.40
N ARG A 64 -4.12 20.73 4.50
CA ARG A 64 -4.65 22.09 4.41
C ARG A 64 -5.41 22.31 5.71
N LEU A 65 -4.71 22.85 6.70
CA LEU A 65 -5.30 23.47 7.88
C LEU A 65 -6.21 24.60 7.35
N HIS A 66 -7.50 24.44 7.60
CA HIS A 66 -8.51 25.44 7.29
C HIS A 66 -8.90 26.20 8.55
#